data_AF-A0A3M1FQD2-F1
#
_entry.id   AF-A0A3M1FQD2-F1
#
_cell.length_a   1.000
_cell.length_b   1.000
_cell.length_c   1.000
_cell.angle_alpha   90.00
_cell.angle_beta   90.00
_cell.angle_gamma   90.00
#
_symmetry.space_group_name_H-M   'P 1'
#
loop_
_entity.id
_entity.type
_entity.pdbx_description
1 polymer ?
#
loop_
_entity_poly.entity_id
_entity_poly.type
_entity_poly.pdbx_seq_one_letter_code
_entity_poly.pdbx_strand_id
1 'polypeptide(L)'
;MKIPFKTFFVNFLLLVFGLISAFLLVEIYLRFFYKEPSPWLDRPQYYYAHSLSTTFQDYPYPEKKEKGKYRIAVIGDSFTFGAYVQFFDAFPKKLETILNLNSREKKVEVINYGVPGYSTSHEVSLVKKAIQDGADLVIVQLTLNDPELKPY
;
A
#
# COMPACT_ATOMS: atom_id res chain seq x y z
N MET A 1 57.69 2.45 34.87
CA MET A 1 57.68 0.98 34.74
C MET A 1 57.33 0.64 33.29
N LYS A 2 58.26 0.07 32.50
CA LYS A 2 57.98 -0.27 31.09
C LYS A 2 57.18 -1.56 31.04
N ILE A 3 56.00 -1.54 30.41
CA ILE A 3 55.21 -2.76 30.18
C ILE A 3 56.00 -3.64 29.19
N PRO A 4 56.22 -4.93 29.48
CA PRO A 4 56.88 -5.83 28.53
C PRO A 4 56.09 -5.89 27.21
N PHE A 5 56.79 -5.85 26.07
CA PHE A 5 56.16 -5.85 24.74
C PHE A 5 55.17 -7.02 24.56
N LYS A 6 55.51 -8.20 25.08
CA LYS A 6 54.64 -9.39 25.10
C LYS A 6 53.32 -9.13 25.84
N THR A 7 53.38 -8.52 27.02
CA THR A 7 52.20 -8.20 27.83
C THR A 7 51.34 -7.15 27.14
N PHE A 8 51.96 -6.13 26.55
CA PHE A 8 51.27 -5.12 25.76
C PHE A 8 50.54 -5.75 24.56
N PHE A 9 51.22 -6.61 23.80
CA PHE A 9 50.67 -7.25 22.62
C PHE A 9 49.51 -8.20 22.95
N VAL A 10 49.62 -9.00 24.03
CA VAL A 10 48.53 -9.87 24.49
C VAL A 10 47.32 -9.05 24.92
N ASN A 11 47.51 -7.97 25.68
CA ASN A 11 46.41 -7.10 26.11
C ASN A 11 45.74 -6.42 24.92
N PHE A 12 46.52 -6.01 23.91
CA PHE A 12 45.99 -5.45 22.68
C PHE A 12 45.12 -6.47 21.91
N LEU A 13 45.59 -7.71 21.76
CA LEU A 13 44.81 -8.77 21.12
C LEU A 13 43.52 -9.10 21.89
N LEU A 14 43.58 -9.15 23.22
CA LEU A 14 42.39 -9.35 24.06
C LEU A 14 41.38 -8.20 23.91
N LEU A 15 41.85 -6.96 23.83
CA LEU A 15 41.00 -5.79 23.57
C LEU A 15 40.31 -5.91 22.21
N VAL A 16 41.06 -6.21 21.15
CA VAL A 16 40.52 -6.37 19.79
C VAL A 16 39.50 -7.52 19.74
N PHE A 17 39.84 -8.68 20.31
CA PHE A 17 38.92 -9.82 20.38
C PHE A 17 37.64 -9.50 21.17
N GLY A 18 37.78 -8.80 22.30
CA GLY A 18 36.66 -8.36 23.11
C GLY A 18 35.74 -7.40 22.35
N LEU A 19 36.30 -6.43 21.62
CA LEU A 19 35.54 -5.52 20.77
C LEU A 19 34.79 -6.28 19.66
N ILE A 20 35.46 -7.19 18.94
CA ILE A 20 34.83 -7.99 17.89
C ILE A 20 33.68 -8.82 18.48
N SER A 21 33.91 -9.46 19.62
CA SER A 21 32.90 -10.27 20.30
C SER A 21 31.71 -9.42 20.75
N ALA A 22 31.95 -8.21 21.28
CA ALA A 22 30.89 -7.28 21.65
C ALA A 22 30.06 -6.85 20.43
N PHE A 23 30.69 -6.49 19.31
CA PHE A 23 29.97 -6.13 18.08
C PHE A 23 29.18 -7.30 17.50
N LEU A 24 29.72 -8.52 17.52
CA LEU A 24 29.00 -9.72 17.08
C LEU A 24 27.78 -10.00 17.96
N LEU A 25 27.91 -9.85 19.28
CA LEU A 25 26.78 -10.01 20.20
C LEU A 25 25.71 -8.94 19.97
N VAL A 26 26.10 -7.69 19.71
CA VAL A 26 25.17 -6.61 19.36
C VAL A 26 24.45 -6.91 18.04
N GLU A 27 25.17 -7.32 16.99
CA GLU A 27 24.58 -7.68 15.69
C GLU A 27 23.62 -8.87 15.81
N ILE A 28 24.00 -9.92 16.53
CA ILE A 28 23.12 -11.06 16.82
C ILE A 28 21.87 -10.58 17.57
N TYR A 29 22.06 -9.75 18.59
CA TYR A 29 20.93 -9.22 19.34
C TYR A 29 19.98 -8.41 18.44
N LEU A 30 20.51 -7.50 17.64
CA LEU A 30 19.71 -6.71 16.70
C LEU A 30 18.98 -7.62 15.71
N ARG A 31 19.66 -8.59 15.11
CA ARG A 31 19.06 -9.47 14.09
C ARG A 31 17.92 -10.33 14.60
N PHE A 32 17.96 -10.76 15.87
CA PHE A 32 16.96 -11.67 16.43
C PHE A 32 15.92 -10.96 17.31
N PHE A 33 16.29 -9.88 17.97
CA PHE A 33 15.46 -9.26 19.00
C PHE A 33 15.05 -7.83 18.67
N TYR A 34 15.81 -7.12 17.83
CA TYR A 34 15.35 -5.81 17.34
C TYR A 34 14.27 -6.02 16.29
N LYS A 35 13.02 -5.80 16.70
CA LYS A 35 11.92 -5.59 15.77
C LYS A 35 11.94 -4.12 15.42
N GLU A 36 12.18 -3.80 14.14
CA GLU A 36 11.96 -2.44 13.68
C GLU A 36 10.56 -2.00 14.12
N PRO A 37 10.43 -0.87 14.84
CA PRO A 37 9.10 -0.32 15.08
C PRO A 37 8.46 -0.14 13.71
N SER A 38 7.23 -0.63 13.54
CA SER A 38 6.52 -0.48 12.28
C SER A 38 6.57 1.01 11.90
N PRO A 39 7.16 1.37 10.76
CA PRO A 39 7.35 2.78 10.40
C PRO A 39 6.01 3.50 10.18
N TRP A 40 4.89 2.79 10.23
CA TRP A 40 3.56 3.22 9.84
C TRP A 40 2.51 2.93 10.93
N LEU A 41 2.77 3.36 12.18
CA LEU A 41 1.79 3.20 13.27
C LEU A 41 0.46 3.92 13.01
N ASP A 42 0.47 4.92 12.13
CA ASP A 42 -0.67 5.74 11.71
C ASP A 42 -1.50 5.12 10.56
N ARG A 43 -0.97 4.08 9.91
CA ARG A 43 -1.58 3.48 8.72
C ARG A 43 -2.34 2.19 9.06
N PRO A 44 -3.45 1.90 8.38
CA PRO A 44 -4.16 0.65 8.61
C PRO A 44 -3.27 -0.53 8.22
N GLN A 45 -3.12 -1.48 9.16
CA GLN A 45 -2.40 -2.74 8.93
C GLN A 45 -3.25 -3.77 8.18
N TYR A 46 -4.58 -3.62 8.24
CA TYR A 46 -5.54 -4.51 7.63
C TYR A 46 -6.57 -3.70 6.84
N TYR A 47 -6.98 -4.22 5.69
CA TYR A 47 -8.11 -3.70 4.94
C TYR A 47 -9.34 -4.56 5.20
N TYR A 48 -10.47 -3.91 5.46
CA TYR A 48 -11.74 -4.59 5.59
C TYR A 48 -12.43 -4.60 4.24
N ALA A 49 -12.57 -5.78 3.67
CA ALA A 49 -13.28 -5.99 2.43
C ALA A 49 -14.72 -6.42 2.70
N HIS A 50 -15.67 -5.72 2.09
CA HIS A 50 -17.01 -6.29 1.97
C HIS A 50 -16.99 -7.38 0.89
N SER A 51 -17.54 -8.56 1.16
CA SER A 51 -17.49 -9.72 0.24
C SER A 51 -18.14 -9.48 -1.12
N LEU A 52 -19.03 -8.49 -1.20
CA LEU A 52 -19.72 -8.06 -2.43
C LEU A 52 -19.06 -6.85 -3.11
N SER A 53 -17.93 -6.36 -2.59
CA SER A 53 -17.19 -5.25 -3.18
C SER A 53 -16.29 -5.72 -4.32
N THR A 54 -16.00 -4.81 -5.26
CA THR A 54 -15.09 -5.09 -6.38
C THR A 54 -13.62 -5.10 -5.95
N THR A 55 -13.26 -4.40 -4.86
CA THR A 55 -11.91 -4.39 -4.30
C THR A 55 -11.96 -4.49 -2.78
N PHE A 56 -10.81 -4.83 -2.16
CA PHE A 56 -10.71 -4.89 -0.70
C PHE A 56 -10.73 -3.52 0.00
N GLN A 57 -10.80 -2.42 -0.76
CA GLN A 57 -10.83 -1.04 -0.27
C GLN A 57 -12.04 -0.28 -0.84
N ASP A 58 -13.16 -0.99 -0.98
CA ASP A 58 -14.43 -0.39 -1.36
C ASP A 58 -15.62 -1.06 -0.64
N TYR A 59 -16.74 -0.36 -0.59
CA TYR A 59 -18.05 -0.87 -0.20
C TYR A 59 -18.83 -1.35 -1.46
N PRO A 60 -19.87 -2.19 -1.30
CA PRO A 60 -20.60 -2.72 -2.44
C PRO A 60 -21.50 -1.66 -3.08
N TYR A 61 -21.55 -1.68 -4.41
CA TYR A 61 -22.50 -0.90 -5.21
C TYR A 61 -23.54 -1.83 -5.86
N PRO A 62 -24.76 -1.33 -6.15
CA PRO A 62 -25.73 -2.09 -6.92
C PRO A 62 -25.15 -2.52 -8.27
N GLU A 63 -25.30 -3.80 -8.61
CA GLU A 63 -24.83 -4.38 -9.88
C GLU A 63 -25.38 -3.58 -11.07
N LYS A 64 -26.69 -3.29 -11.06
CA LYS A 64 -27.31 -2.36 -11.99
C LYS A 64 -27.25 -0.95 -11.44
N LYS A 65 -26.59 -0.05 -12.17
CA LYS A 65 -26.61 1.39 -11.87
C LYS A 65 -28.04 1.92 -11.80
N GLU A 66 -28.38 2.55 -10.68
CA GLU A 66 -29.70 3.16 -10.49
C GLU A 66 -29.92 4.36 -11.42
N LYS A 67 -31.18 4.62 -11.79
CA LYS A 67 -31.52 5.78 -12.63
C LYS A 67 -31.17 7.08 -11.92
N GLY A 68 -30.54 8.00 -12.64
CA GLY A 68 -30.16 9.32 -12.11
C GLY A 68 -28.84 9.33 -11.32
N LYS A 69 -28.16 8.18 -11.19
CA LYS A 69 -26.77 8.12 -10.71
C LYS A 69 -25.79 8.34 -11.86
N TYR A 70 -24.67 8.99 -11.55
CA TYR A 70 -23.49 9.07 -12.39
C TYR A 70 -22.39 8.21 -11.79
N ARG A 71 -21.90 7.21 -12.52
CA ARG A 71 -20.95 6.22 -12.01
C ARG A 71 -19.57 6.44 -12.61
N ILE A 72 -18.60 6.71 -11.74
CA ILE A 72 -17.18 6.87 -12.08
C ILE A 72 -16.46 5.60 -11.66
N ALA A 73 -15.75 4.95 -12.58
CA ALA A 73 -14.84 3.87 -12.27
C ALA A 73 -13.41 4.41 -12.22
N VAL A 74 -12.72 4.19 -11.11
CA VAL A 74 -11.31 4.54 -10.96
C VAL A 74 -10.49 3.26 -11.03
N ILE A 75 -9.69 3.15 -12.08
CA ILE A 75 -8.83 2.00 -12.37
C ILE A 75 -7.39 2.39 -12.05
N GLY A 76 -6.64 1.46 -11.48
CA GLY A 76 -5.22 1.67 -11.22
C GLY A 76 -4.66 0.57 -10.34
N ASP A 77 -3.58 0.93 -9.65
CA ASP A 77 -2.78 -0.01 -8.89
C ASP A 77 -2.92 0.18 -7.36
N SER A 78 -1.83 0.02 -6.62
CA SER A 78 -1.75 0.28 -5.18
C SER A 78 -2.14 1.70 -4.77
N PHE A 79 -1.95 2.71 -5.64
CA PHE A 79 -2.33 4.10 -5.36
C PHE A 79 -3.84 4.30 -5.46
N THR A 80 -4.49 3.69 -6.45
CA THR A 80 -5.95 3.68 -6.57
C THR A 80 -6.59 2.83 -5.48
N PHE A 81 -6.02 1.67 -5.19
CA PHE A 81 -6.42 0.82 -4.07
C PHE A 81 -6.38 1.58 -2.73
N GLY A 82 -5.43 2.51 -2.54
CA GLY A 82 -5.26 3.23 -1.29
C GLY A 82 -4.42 2.45 -0.28
N ALA A 83 -3.32 1.86 -0.74
CA ALA A 83 -2.43 1.07 0.12
C ALA A 83 -1.87 1.94 1.27
N TYR A 84 -2.12 1.47 2.49
CA TYR A 84 -1.74 2.03 3.77
C TYR A 84 -2.42 3.38 4.04
N VAL A 85 -3.57 3.62 3.41
CA VAL A 85 -4.39 4.79 3.62
C VAL A 85 -5.72 4.35 4.25
N GLN A 86 -6.25 5.15 5.17
CA GLN A 86 -7.57 4.89 5.75
C GLN A 86 -8.63 4.84 4.64
N PHE A 87 -9.70 4.06 4.84
CA PHE A 87 -10.73 3.83 3.81
C PHE A 87 -11.26 5.13 3.17
N PHE A 88 -11.69 6.08 4.00
CA PHE A 88 -12.20 7.37 3.53
C PHE A 88 -11.12 8.31 3.00
N ASP A 89 -9.85 8.00 3.26
CA ASP A 89 -8.72 8.78 2.78
C ASP A 89 -8.22 8.34 1.40
N ALA A 90 -8.59 7.15 0.93
CA ALA A 90 -8.31 6.72 -0.44
C ALA A 90 -8.91 7.72 -1.43
N PHE A 91 -8.14 8.12 -2.45
CA PHE A 91 -8.56 9.21 -3.33
C PHE A 91 -9.89 8.95 -4.07
N PRO A 92 -10.27 7.71 -4.46
CA PRO A 92 -11.59 7.46 -5.05
C PRO A 92 -12.73 7.82 -4.08
N LYS A 93 -12.55 7.55 -2.78
CA LYS A 93 -13.54 7.87 -1.74
C LYS A 93 -13.57 9.34 -1.36
N LYS A 94 -12.42 10.01 -1.37
CA LYS A 94 -12.38 11.48 -1.29
C LYS A 94 -13.10 12.11 -2.48
N LEU A 95 -12.84 11.62 -3.69
CA LEU A 95 -13.52 12.11 -4.90
C LEU A 95 -15.03 11.94 -4.81
N GLU A 96 -15.51 10.77 -4.39
CA GLU A 96 -16.93 10.53 -4.18
C GLU A 96 -17.54 11.48 -3.16
N THR A 97 -16.84 11.68 -2.04
CA THR A 97 -17.28 12.57 -0.96
C THR A 97 -17.40 13.99 -1.50
N ILE A 98 -16.35 14.48 -2.19
CA ILE A 98 -16.29 15.82 -2.78
C ILE A 98 -17.41 16.04 -3.80
N LEU A 99 -17.62 15.10 -4.71
CA LEU A 99 -18.65 15.21 -5.76
C LEU A 99 -20.08 15.17 -5.24
N ASN A 100 -20.28 14.61 -4.05
CA ASN A 100 -21.57 14.60 -3.37
C ASN A 100 -21.68 15.65 -2.25
N LEU A 101 -20.68 16.52 -2.05
CA LEU A 101 -20.76 17.60 -1.07
C LEU A 101 -21.98 18.48 -1.35
N ASN A 102 -22.76 18.77 -0.31
CA ASN A 102 -23.98 19.58 -0.37
C ASN A 102 -25.14 19.02 -1.23
N SER A 103 -25.02 17.81 -1.76
CA SER A 103 -26.14 17.17 -2.45
C SER A 103 -27.10 16.54 -1.44
N ARG A 104 -28.41 16.81 -1.61
CA ARG A 104 -29.46 16.18 -0.78
C ARG A 104 -29.57 14.67 -1.02
N GLU A 105 -29.12 14.21 -2.19
CA GLU A 105 -29.06 12.80 -2.58
C GLU A 105 -27.67 12.50 -3.14
N LYS A 106 -27.07 11.37 -2.77
CA LYS A 106 -25.79 10.95 -3.36
C LYS A 106 -26.01 10.56 -4.82
N LYS A 107 -25.68 11.44 -5.77
CA LYS A 107 -25.90 11.21 -7.21
C LYS A 107 -24.68 10.61 -7.88
N VAL A 108 -23.49 10.79 -7.31
CA VAL A 108 -22.26 10.27 -7.90
C VAL A 108 -21.80 9.05 -7.13
N GLU A 109 -21.54 7.96 -7.84
CA GLU A 109 -20.88 6.76 -7.33
C GLU A 109 -19.45 6.76 -7.85
N VAL A 110 -18.45 6.57 -6.99
CA VAL A 110 -17.05 6.43 -7.41
C VAL A 110 -16.53 5.08 -6.93
N ILE A 111 -16.45 4.14 -7.86
CA ILE A 111 -16.07 2.76 -7.60
C ILE A 111 -14.56 2.62 -7.79
N ASN A 112 -13.90 2.12 -6.76
CA ASN A 112 -12.48 1.81 -6.73
C ASN A 112 -12.24 0.41 -7.30
N TYR A 113 -11.61 0.34 -8.47
CA TYR A 113 -11.15 -0.90 -9.11
C TYR A 113 -9.63 -1.13 -8.92
N GLY A 114 -8.97 -0.38 -8.05
CA GLY A 114 -7.54 -0.46 -7.83
C GLY A 114 -7.10 -1.83 -7.31
N VAL A 115 -6.04 -2.38 -7.89
CA VAL A 115 -5.44 -3.64 -7.43
C VAL A 115 -3.92 -3.48 -7.29
N PRO A 116 -3.35 -3.67 -6.09
CA PRO A 116 -1.92 -3.48 -5.86
C PRO A 116 -1.04 -4.23 -6.86
N GLY A 117 -0.09 -3.51 -7.47
CA GLY A 117 0.89 -4.06 -8.38
C GLY A 117 0.43 -4.26 -9.82
N TYR A 118 -0.84 -3.96 -10.15
CA TYR A 118 -1.32 -4.03 -11.54
C TYR A 118 -0.60 -3.06 -12.46
N SER A 119 -0.31 -3.47 -13.69
CA SER A 119 0.18 -2.56 -14.74
C SER A 119 -0.90 -2.34 -15.80
N THR A 120 -0.61 -1.50 -16.80
CA THR A 120 -1.54 -1.20 -17.90
C THR A 120 -2.11 -2.46 -18.55
N SER A 121 -1.33 -3.54 -18.67
CA SER A 121 -1.79 -4.79 -19.27
C SER A 121 -2.95 -5.44 -18.50
N HIS A 122 -2.97 -5.33 -17.17
CA HIS A 122 -4.04 -5.87 -16.34
C HIS A 122 -5.27 -4.95 -16.34
N GLU A 123 -5.03 -3.63 -16.30
CA GLU A 123 -6.07 -2.61 -16.24
C GLU A 123 -7.02 -2.63 -17.43
N VAL A 124 -6.58 -3.06 -18.61
CA VAL A 124 -7.43 -3.23 -19.80
C VAL A 124 -8.66 -4.11 -19.48
N SER A 125 -8.50 -5.16 -18.71
CA SER A 125 -9.62 -6.05 -18.32
C SER A 125 -10.59 -5.35 -17.36
N LEU A 126 -10.06 -4.55 -16.42
CA LEU A 126 -10.85 -3.78 -15.47
C LEU A 126 -11.62 -2.65 -16.14
N VAL A 127 -11.02 -1.96 -17.12
CA VAL A 127 -11.71 -0.95 -17.93
C VAL A 127 -12.90 -1.57 -18.66
N LYS A 128 -12.71 -2.73 -19.31
CA LYS A 128 -13.79 -3.45 -20.00
C LYS A 128 -14.90 -3.83 -19.02
N LYS A 129 -14.55 -4.36 -17.86
CA LYS A 129 -15.51 -4.69 -16.79
C LYS A 129 -16.25 -3.45 -16.30
N ALA A 130 -15.56 -2.35 -16.03
CA ALA A 130 -16.18 -1.11 -15.56
C ALA A 130 -17.20 -0.53 -16.56
N ILE A 131 -16.91 -0.62 -17.86
CA ILE A 131 -17.85 -0.22 -18.91
C ILE A 131 -19.09 -1.14 -18.90
N GLN A 132 -18.90 -2.45 -18.74
CA GLN A 132 -20.01 -3.41 -18.61
C GLN A 132 -20.85 -3.18 -17.35
N ASP A 133 -20.21 -2.78 -16.25
CA ASP A 133 -20.84 -2.43 -14.97
C ASP A 133 -21.55 -1.05 -15.02
N GLY A 134 -21.56 -0.39 -16.19
CA GLY A 134 -22.32 0.83 -16.45
C GLY A 134 -21.64 2.13 -16.04
N ALA A 135 -20.31 2.17 -15.98
CA ALA A 135 -19.56 3.40 -15.75
C ALA A 135 -19.86 4.46 -16.83
N ASP A 136 -20.11 5.70 -16.41
CA ASP A 136 -20.26 6.88 -17.28
C ASP A 136 -18.91 7.57 -17.55
N LEU A 137 -17.96 7.41 -16.62
CA LEU A 137 -16.61 7.93 -16.71
C LEU A 137 -15.64 6.88 -16.18
N VAL A 138 -14.55 6.67 -16.91
CA VAL A 138 -13.41 5.85 -16.46
C VAL A 138 -12.22 6.78 -16.25
N ILE A 139 -11.64 6.73 -15.05
CA ILE A 139 -10.40 7.41 -14.69
C ILE A 139 -9.35 6.33 -14.54
N VAL A 140 -8.26 6.42 -15.31
CA VAL A 140 -7.11 5.52 -15.19
C VAL A 140 -6.00 6.28 -14.50
N GLN A 141 -5.54 5.77 -13.36
CA GLN A 141 -4.40 6.30 -12.64
C GLN A 141 -3.14 5.58 -13.09
N LEU A 142 -2.19 6.34 -13.64
CA LEU A 142 -0.90 5.83 -14.10
C LEU A 142 0.19 6.11 -13.04
N THR A 143 1.18 5.24 -12.96
CA THR A 143 2.36 5.29 -12.08
C THR A 143 3.51 4.46 -12.68
N LEU A 144 4.49 4.08 -11.86
CA LEU A 144 5.77 3.49 -12.30
C LEU A 144 5.64 2.07 -12.87
N ASN A 145 4.67 1.28 -12.41
CA ASN A 145 4.44 -0.09 -12.85
C ASN A 145 3.65 -0.19 -14.16
N ASP A 146 2.97 0.85 -14.59
CA ASP A 146 2.17 0.88 -15.81
C ASP A 146 2.89 0.45 -17.10
N PRO A 147 4.15 0.86 -17.37
CA PRO A 147 4.87 0.39 -18.55
C PRO A 147 5.37 -1.07 -18.42
N GLU A 148 5.24 -1.71 -17.25
CA GLU A 148 5.71 -3.08 -17.06
C GLU A 148 4.76 -4.10 -17.70
N LEU A 149 5.33 -5.01 -18.49
CA LEU A 149 4.62 -6.20 -18.96
C LEU A 149 4.73 -7.28 -17.89
N LYS A 150 3.67 -7.44 -17.10
CA LYS A 150 3.59 -8.45 -16.05
C LYS A 150 2.87 -9.69 -16.57
N PRO A 151 3.37 -10.90 -16.26
CA PRO A 151 2.81 -12.13 -16.79
C PRO A 151 1.56 -12.62 -16.05
N TYR A 152 1.15 -11.96 -14.96
CA TYR A 152 0.02 -12.36 -14.11
C TYR A 152 -0.80 -11.15 -13.65
#